data_AF-A0A1Q4DNC6-F1
#
_entry.id   AF-A0A1Q4DNC6-F1
#
_cell.length_a   1.000
_cell.length_b   1.000
_cell.length_c   1.000
_cell.angle_alpha   90.00
_cell.angle_beta   90.00
_cell.angle_gamma   90.00
#
_symmetry.space_group_name_H-M   'P 1'
#
loop_
_entity.id
_entity.type
_entity.pdbx_description
1 polymer ?
#
loop_
_entity_poly.entity_id
_entity_poly.type
_entity_poly.pdbx_seq_one_letter_code
_entity_poly.pdbx_strand_id
1 'polypeptide(L)'
;MTLANLLIGAAGRRRHWIEVGASMIAIDRLVHNFFVRTGVLEDNHPYGARCYQPGGCAERLRAISGLIDARDFNQGFPANFPRFVQSAIWRYCAKDGLDICNGVTIDDKARCDNDDCRLYSGCARLPLRAAVV
;
A
#
# COMPACT_ATOMS: atom_id res chain seq x y z
N MET A 1 -3.39 -7.92 9.29
CA MET A 1 -4.38 -6.83 9.06
C MET A 1 -5.58 -6.84 10.03
N THR A 2 -5.65 -7.76 11.00
CA THR A 2 -6.87 -8.13 11.75
C THR A 2 -7.37 -7.10 12.77
N LEU A 3 -6.50 -6.40 13.49
CA LEU A 3 -6.91 -5.44 14.52
C LEU A 3 -7.76 -4.28 13.97
N ALA A 4 -7.42 -3.76 12.78
CA ALA A 4 -8.20 -2.69 12.14
C ALA A 4 -9.65 -3.13 11.89
N ASN A 5 -9.82 -4.36 11.41
CA ASN A 5 -11.14 -4.91 11.12
C ASN A 5 -11.97 -5.11 12.39
N LEU A 6 -11.33 -5.50 13.51
CA LEU A 6 -12.00 -5.59 14.82
C LEU A 6 -12.51 -4.22 15.28
N LEU A 7 -11.70 -3.17 15.14
CA LEU A 7 -12.08 -1.81 15.54
C LEU A 7 -13.23 -1.25 14.68
N ILE A 8 -13.19 -1.51 13.37
CA ILE A 8 -14.27 -1.13 12.44
C ILE A 8 -15.55 -1.93 12.74
N GLY A 9 -15.45 -3.23 13.00
CA GLY A 9 -16.60 -4.11 13.30
C GLY A 9 -17.29 -3.80 14.63
N ALA A 10 -16.63 -3.11 15.56
CA ALA A 10 -17.19 -2.68 16.85
C ALA A 10 -18.05 -1.40 16.76
N ALA A 11 -18.36 -0.94 15.54
CA ALA A 11 -19.06 0.30 15.21
C ALA A 11 -20.30 0.59 16.07
N GLY A 12 -21.09 -0.44 16.41
CA GLY A 12 -22.34 -0.29 17.15
C GLY A 12 -22.19 0.16 18.61
N ARG A 13 -20.98 0.17 19.18
CA ARG A 13 -20.76 0.52 20.59
C ARG A 13 -19.79 1.68 20.82
N ARG A 14 -18.89 1.97 19.86
CA ARG A 14 -17.80 2.95 20.05
C ARG A 14 -17.41 3.63 18.73
N ARG A 15 -18.05 4.76 18.42
CA ARG A 15 -17.86 5.50 17.15
C ARG A 15 -16.38 5.86 16.86
N HIS A 16 -15.64 6.28 17.89
CA HIS A 16 -14.20 6.58 17.79
C HIS A 16 -13.34 5.40 17.34
N TRP A 17 -13.79 4.15 17.57
CA TRP A 17 -13.02 2.98 17.14
C TRP A 17 -13.07 2.78 15.63
N ILE A 18 -14.14 3.23 14.97
CA ILE A 18 -14.23 3.21 13.51
C ILE A 18 -13.16 4.14 12.92
N GLU A 19 -13.05 5.36 13.47
CA GLU A 19 -12.07 6.35 13.02
C GLU A 19 -10.63 5.86 13.22
N VAL A 20 -10.34 5.29 14.40
CA VAL A 20 -9.03 4.69 14.68
C VAL A 20 -8.76 3.51 13.75
N GLY A 21 -9.71 2.59 13.58
CA GLY A 21 -9.57 1.44 12.69
C GLY A 21 -9.37 1.84 11.22
N ALA A 22 -10.04 2.91 10.78
CA ALA A 22 -9.95 3.43 9.42
C ALA A 22 -8.62 4.13 9.12
N SER A 23 -8.04 4.80 10.13
CA SER A 23 -6.76 5.50 10.02
C SER A 23 -5.55 4.62 10.36
N MET A 24 -5.76 3.45 10.96
CA MET A 24 -4.68 2.55 11.36
C MET A 24 -4.03 1.87 10.15
N ILE A 25 -2.81 2.30 9.85
CA ILE A 25 -1.99 1.76 8.77
C ILE A 25 -0.74 1.06 9.34
N ALA A 26 -0.24 0.07 8.62
CA ALA A 26 0.97 -0.67 8.90
C ALA A 26 1.72 -0.89 7.59
N ILE A 27 2.92 -0.33 7.48
CA ILE A 27 3.80 -0.52 6.33
C ILE A 27 4.61 -1.79 6.54
N ASP A 28 4.24 -2.84 5.81
CA ASP A 28 5.03 -4.05 5.68
C ASP A 28 5.92 -3.99 4.42
N ARG A 29 6.68 -5.06 4.17
CA ARG A 29 7.55 -5.12 3.00
C ARG A 29 6.79 -5.09 1.68
N LEU A 30 5.56 -5.61 1.59
CA LEU A 30 4.79 -5.60 0.34
C LEU A 30 4.36 -4.19 -0.02
N VAL A 31 3.81 -3.45 0.95
CA VAL A 31 3.41 -2.05 0.76
C VAL A 31 4.62 -1.16 0.48
N HIS A 32 5.72 -1.37 1.20
CA HIS A 32 6.98 -0.65 0.97
C HIS A 32 7.54 -0.89 -0.44
N ASN A 33 7.70 -2.16 -0.82
CA ASN A 33 8.22 -2.56 -2.12
C ASN A 33 7.34 -2.02 -3.26
N PHE A 34 6.02 -2.04 -3.08
CA PHE A 34 5.09 -1.47 -4.04
C PHE A 34 5.38 0.01 -4.32
N PHE A 35 5.57 0.82 -3.27
CA PHE A 35 5.86 2.25 -3.45
C PHE A 35 7.23 2.52 -4.09
N VAL A 36 8.25 1.74 -3.76
CA VAL A 36 9.57 1.89 -4.38
C VAL A 36 9.50 1.48 -5.86
N ARG A 37 8.97 0.29 -6.19
CA ARG A 37 8.90 -0.18 -7.59
C ARG A 37 8.08 0.75 -8.48
N THR A 38 6.98 1.28 -7.95
CA THR A 38 6.11 2.20 -8.72
C THR A 38 6.73 3.59 -8.92
N GLY A 39 7.78 3.94 -8.17
CA GLY A 39 8.38 5.27 -8.19
C GLY A 39 7.59 6.30 -7.39
N VAL A 40 6.63 5.87 -6.57
CA VAL A 40 5.92 6.75 -5.62
C VAL A 40 6.86 7.26 -4.52
N LEU A 41 7.88 6.47 -4.21
CA LEU A 41 8.99 6.86 -3.36
C LEU A 41 10.28 6.97 -4.18
N GLU A 42 11.22 7.75 -3.63
CA GLU A 42 12.57 7.87 -4.16
C GLU A 42 13.28 6.50 -4.20
N ASP A 43 14.14 6.35 -5.21
CA ASP A 43 15.04 5.23 -5.32
C ASP A 43 15.98 5.18 -4.10
N ASN A 44 16.19 3.99 -3.54
CA ASN A 44 16.90 3.74 -2.25
C ASN A 44 16.18 4.13 -0.94
N HIS A 45 14.87 4.34 -0.91
CA HIS A 45 14.15 4.45 0.36
C HIS A 45 14.27 3.14 1.19
N PRO A 46 14.89 3.13 2.38
CA PRO A 46 15.09 1.88 3.12
C PRO A 46 13.83 1.48 3.90
N TYR A 47 13.56 0.17 3.94
CA TYR A 47 12.50 -0.39 4.76
C TYR A 47 12.79 -0.23 6.26
N GLY A 48 11.78 0.08 7.06
CA GLY A 48 11.86 0.17 8.53
C GLY A 48 11.31 1.49 9.06
N ALA A 49 11.94 2.04 10.10
CA ALA A 49 11.45 3.23 10.79
C ALA A 49 11.26 4.45 9.86
N ARG A 50 12.09 4.59 8.81
CA ARG A 50 11.97 5.66 7.80
C ARG A 50 10.66 5.62 7.01
N CYS A 51 9.98 4.47 6.94
CA CYS A 51 8.66 4.38 6.32
C CYS A 51 7.60 5.24 7.02
N TYR A 52 7.79 5.58 8.31
CA TYR A 52 6.85 6.35 9.13
C TYR A 52 7.30 7.79 9.40
N GLN A 53 8.49 8.18 8.93
CA GLN A 53 9.00 9.55 9.02
C GLN A 53 8.40 10.42 7.91
N PRO A 54 8.52 11.76 8.01
CA PRO A 54 8.11 12.67 6.94
C PRO A 54 8.70 12.26 5.58
N GLY A 55 7.87 12.29 4.54
CA GLY A 55 8.19 11.82 3.19
C GLY A 55 8.21 10.30 3.01
N GLY A 56 7.98 9.51 4.06
CA GLY A 56 7.99 8.05 4.03
C GLY A 56 6.71 7.41 3.47
N CYS A 57 6.73 6.08 3.37
CA CYS A 57 5.61 5.25 2.88
C CYS A 57 4.26 5.61 3.50
N ALA A 58 4.22 5.81 4.82
CA ALA A 58 2.99 6.08 5.56
C ALA A 58 2.35 7.42 5.17
N GLU A 59 3.16 8.45 4.93
CA GLU A 59 2.67 9.75 4.48
C GLU A 59 2.17 9.68 3.05
N ARG A 60 2.93 9.03 2.14
CA ARG A 60 2.50 8.82 0.74
C ARG A 60 1.19 8.06 0.65
N LEU A 61 1.02 7.02 1.45
CA LEU A 61 -0.22 6.24 1.51
C LEU A 61 -1.41 7.10 1.96
N ARG A 62 -1.23 7.95 2.98
CA ARG A 62 -2.28 8.87 3.42
C ARG A 62 -2.59 9.93 2.38
N ALA A 63 -1.58 10.48 1.71
CA ALA A 63 -1.76 11.43 0.62
C ALA A 63 -2.57 10.82 -0.53
N ILE A 64 -2.20 9.62 -0.99
CA ILE A 64 -2.94 8.87 -2.02
C ILE A 64 -4.38 8.59 -1.56
N SER A 65 -4.57 8.19 -0.31
CA SER A 65 -5.90 7.97 0.27
C SER A 65 -6.75 9.24 0.28
N GLY A 66 -6.16 10.41 0.46
CA GLY A 66 -6.87 11.69 0.38
C GLY A 66 -7.35 12.05 -1.04
N LEU A 67 -6.81 11.40 -2.08
CA LEU A 67 -7.22 11.59 -3.47
C LEU A 67 -8.34 10.63 -3.90
N ILE A 68 -8.73 9.68 -3.05
CA ILE A 68 -9.72 8.64 -3.35
C ILE A 68 -10.89 8.80 -2.39
N ASP A 69 -12.09 9.02 -2.92
CA ASP A 69 -13.29 8.91 -2.12
C ASP A 69 -13.68 7.44 -1.97
N ALA A 70 -13.45 6.85 -0.80
CA ALA A 70 -13.75 5.44 -0.59
C ALA A 70 -15.25 5.13 -0.63
N ARG A 71 -16.12 6.15 -0.54
CA ARG A 71 -17.58 5.99 -0.67
C ARG A 71 -18.01 5.57 -2.06
N ASP A 72 -17.20 5.85 -3.08
CA ASP A 72 -17.43 5.42 -4.46
C ASP A 72 -17.41 3.89 -4.59
N PHE A 73 -16.72 3.20 -3.68
CA PHE A 73 -16.66 1.74 -3.63
C PHE A 73 -17.68 1.14 -2.67
N ASN A 74 -17.98 1.84 -1.57
CA ASN A 74 -19.00 1.46 -0.61
C ASN A 74 -19.47 2.69 0.18
N GLN A 75 -20.76 3.05 0.04
CA GLN A 75 -21.37 4.21 0.69
C GLN A 75 -21.24 4.22 2.23
N GLY A 76 -21.00 3.06 2.86
CA GLY A 76 -20.76 2.95 4.30
C GLY A 76 -19.32 3.25 4.75
N PHE A 77 -18.39 3.49 3.82
CA PHE A 77 -17.01 3.82 4.14
C PHE A 77 -16.84 5.31 4.51
N PRO A 78 -15.84 5.65 5.34
CA PRO A 78 -15.42 7.04 5.46
C PRO A 78 -14.86 7.51 4.12
N ALA A 79 -15.06 8.78 3.77
CA ALA A 79 -14.57 9.36 2.51
C ALA A 79 -13.06 9.13 2.33
N ASN A 80 -12.26 9.48 3.36
CA ASN A 80 -10.84 9.17 3.40
C ASN A 80 -10.63 7.89 4.22
N PHE A 81 -10.13 6.84 3.57
CA PHE A 81 -9.97 5.52 4.21
C PHE A 81 -8.58 4.91 3.92
N PRO A 82 -7.52 5.38 4.59
CA PRO A 82 -6.14 4.94 4.32
C PRO A 82 -5.96 3.43 4.45
N ARG A 83 -6.66 2.82 5.41
CA ARG A 83 -6.63 1.37 5.59
C ARG A 83 -7.21 0.60 4.41
N PHE A 84 -8.24 1.11 3.74
CA PHE A 84 -8.78 0.49 2.53
C PHE A 84 -7.75 0.48 1.41
N VAL A 85 -7.08 1.62 1.18
CA VAL A 85 -6.01 1.74 0.17
C VAL A 85 -4.83 0.82 0.50
N GLN A 86 -4.37 0.79 1.76
CA GLN A 86 -3.34 -0.17 2.18
C GLN A 86 -3.74 -1.62 1.89
N SER A 87 -4.99 -1.98 2.21
CA SER A 87 -5.51 -3.33 1.98
C SER A 87 -5.55 -3.67 0.49
N ALA A 88 -5.92 -2.71 -0.36
CA ALA A 88 -5.90 -2.89 -1.81
C ALA A 88 -4.48 -3.13 -2.34
N ILE A 89 -3.50 -2.31 -1.91
CA ILE A 89 -2.09 -2.49 -2.27
C ILE A 89 -1.60 -3.86 -1.80
N TRP A 90 -1.85 -4.20 -0.54
CA TRP A 90 -1.44 -5.49 0.02
C TRP A 90 -2.03 -6.65 -0.79
N ARG A 91 -3.33 -6.63 -1.11
CA ARG A 91 -3.97 -7.67 -1.93
C ARG A 91 -3.42 -7.71 -3.35
N TYR A 92 -3.00 -6.58 -3.91
CA TYR A 92 -2.38 -6.54 -5.23
C TYR A 92 -1.01 -7.26 -5.26
N CYS A 93 -0.28 -7.22 -4.14
CA CYS A 93 1.06 -7.76 -4.01
C CYS A 93 1.12 -9.13 -3.32
N ALA A 94 0.14 -9.51 -2.51
CA ALA A 94 0.22 -10.73 -1.72
C ALA A 94 -0.02 -11.97 -2.58
N LYS A 95 0.66 -13.07 -2.22
CA LYS A 95 0.54 -14.36 -2.90
C LYS A 95 -0.84 -15.01 -2.76
N ASP A 96 -1.48 -14.78 -1.62
CA ASP A 96 -2.87 -15.14 -1.34
C ASP A 96 -3.87 -14.05 -1.79
N GLY A 97 -3.37 -13.03 -2.51
CA GLY A 97 -4.15 -11.97 -3.14
C GLY A 97 -4.22 -12.14 -4.66
N LEU A 98 -3.89 -11.08 -5.39
CA LEU A 98 -3.81 -11.07 -6.85
C LEU A 98 -2.45 -11.54 -7.37
N ASP A 99 -1.42 -11.57 -6.52
CA ASP A 99 -0.08 -12.05 -6.86
C ASP A 99 0.59 -11.31 -8.04
N ILE A 100 0.25 -10.04 -8.29
CA ILE A 100 0.74 -9.28 -9.47
C ILE A 100 2.10 -8.63 -9.18
N CYS A 101 2.17 -7.79 -8.14
CA CYS A 101 3.36 -7.02 -7.80
C CYS A 101 4.11 -7.65 -6.62
N ASN A 102 4.48 -8.92 -6.73
CA ASN A 102 5.11 -9.69 -5.65
C ASN A 102 6.53 -10.14 -6.04
N GLY A 103 7.40 -10.40 -5.05
CA GLY A 103 8.81 -10.76 -5.27
C GLY A 103 9.07 -12.22 -5.69
N VAL A 104 8.01 -13.04 -5.81
CA VAL A 104 8.05 -14.38 -6.43
C VAL A 104 7.82 -14.27 -7.93
N THR A 105 6.89 -13.41 -8.36
CA THR A 105 6.56 -13.22 -9.79
C THR A 105 7.50 -12.26 -10.51
N ILE A 106 8.17 -11.36 -9.79
CA ILE A 106 9.02 -10.31 -10.37
C ILE A 106 10.48 -10.53 -9.99
N ASP A 107 11.40 -10.43 -10.96
CA ASP A 107 12.83 -10.29 -10.70
C ASP A 107 13.15 -8.86 -10.23
N ASP A 108 13.35 -8.71 -8.92
CA ASP A 108 13.64 -7.44 -8.26
C ASP A 108 15.06 -6.86 -8.58
N LYS A 109 15.85 -7.51 -9.43
CA LYS A 109 17.16 -7.02 -9.90
C LYS A 109 17.09 -6.15 -11.16
N ALA A 110 15.98 -6.22 -11.89
CA ALA A 110 15.80 -5.51 -13.14
C ALA A 110 14.46 -4.76 -13.16
N ARG A 111 14.22 -3.99 -14.20
CA ARG A 111 12.91 -3.38 -14.41
C ARG A 111 11.89 -4.49 -14.68
N CYS A 112 10.78 -4.45 -13.96
CA CYS A 112 9.68 -5.40 -14.13
C CYS A 112 9.17 -5.41 -15.58
N ASP A 113 8.98 -6.60 -16.13
CA ASP A 113 8.56 -6.86 -17.51
C ASP A 113 7.12 -7.41 -17.61
N ASN A 114 6.43 -7.60 -16.49
CA ASN A 114 5.02 -8.02 -16.43
C ASN A 114 4.09 -6.95 -17.03
N ASP A 115 3.88 -7.01 -18.34
CA ASP A 115 3.07 -6.11 -19.15
C ASP A 115 1.56 -6.24 -18.91
N ASP A 116 1.10 -7.40 -18.42
CA ASP A 116 -0.26 -7.62 -17.92
C ASP A 116 -0.58 -6.86 -16.61
N CYS A 117 0.43 -6.26 -15.97
CA CYS A 117 0.25 -5.43 -14.79
C CYS A 117 -0.59 -4.18 -15.13
N ARG A 118 -1.73 -4.00 -14.46
CA ARG A 118 -2.62 -2.83 -14.64
C ARG A 118 -1.95 -1.47 -14.40
N LEU A 119 -0.81 -1.44 -13.71
CA LEU A 119 -0.04 -0.23 -13.46
C LEU A 119 1.13 -0.06 -14.43
N TYR A 120 1.37 -0.99 -15.35
CA TYR A 120 2.59 -1.09 -16.15
C TYR A 120 2.97 0.22 -16.86
N SER A 121 1.99 0.88 -17.49
CA SER A 121 2.20 2.13 -18.25
C SER A 121 2.59 3.31 -17.37
N GLY A 122 2.11 3.37 -16.13
CA GLY A 122 2.40 4.45 -15.17
C GLY A 122 3.46 4.10 -14.13
N CYS A 123 3.90 2.84 -14.06
CA CYS A 123 4.86 2.35 -13.09
C CYS A 123 6.29 2.65 -13.54
N ALA A 124 7.08 3.26 -12.66
CA ALA A 124 8.51 3.47 -12.91
C ALA A 124 9.29 2.15 -13.08
N ARG A 125 8.78 1.06 -12.48
CA ARG A 125 9.35 -0.29 -12.50
C ARG A 125 10.79 -0.31 -11.98
N LEU A 126 11.04 0.45 -10.90
CA LEU A 126 12.35 0.52 -10.28
C LEU A 126 12.74 -0.85 -9.71
N PRO A 127 13.96 -1.35 -9.97
CA PRO A 127 14.47 -2.54 -9.29
C PRO A 127 14.65 -2.27 -7.80
N LEU A 128 14.44 -3.27 -6.94
CA LEU A 128 14.61 -3.14 -5.49
C LEU A 128 16.01 -3.49 -5.00
N ARG A 129 16.73 -4.29 -5.78
CA ARG A 129 18.13 -4.61 -5.53
C ARG A 129 18.95 -3.84 -6.54
N ALA A 130 19.79 -2.94 -6.07
CA ALA A 130 20.77 -2.30 -6.93
C ALA A 130 21.57 -3.40 -7.68
N ALA A 131 21.76 -3.22 -8.99
CA ALA A 131 22.72 -4.04 -9.71
C ALA A 131 24.08 -3.86 -9.04
N VAL A 132 24.63 -4.95 -8.51
CA VAL A 132 26.03 -4.96 -8.08
C VAL A 132 26.84 -4.83 -9.37
N VAL A 133 27.42 -3.65 -9.60
CA VAL A 133 28.44 -3.44 -10.62
C VAL A 133 29.76 -3.94 -10.08
#